data_AF-A0AAD5XW15-F1
#
_entry.id   AF-A0AAD5XW15-F1
#
_cell.length_a   1.000
_cell.length_b   1.000
_cell.length_c   1.000
_cell.angle_alpha   90.00
_cell.angle_beta   90.00
_cell.angle_gamma   90.00
#
_symmetry.space_group_name_H-M   'P 1'
#
loop_
_entity.id
_entity.type
_entity.pdbx_description
1 polymer ?
#
loop_
_entity_poly.entity_id
_entity_poly.type
_entity_poly.pdbx_seq_one_letter_code
_entity_poly.pdbx_strand_id
1 'polypeptide(L)'
;MWRIEFEETIQARDSKSKARRDNTLKEAKESLERFYAEYNDKKEKNLARNKSLEKNAEPESTNVWERIVQNIDVKTSTAALSSRDQKLKDKLQGKEKKTDEKKKAPATKGKDRERMKQLLISLKKDPKAPGVTSI
;
A
#
# COMPACT_ATOMS: atom_id res chain seq x y z
N MET A 1 21.68 -49.88 -46.07
CA MET A 1 21.20 -48.57 -46.53
C MET A 1 21.39 -47.54 -45.42
N TRP A 2 22.62 -47.04 -45.21
CA TRP A 2 22.96 -46.16 -44.07
C TRP A 2 22.50 -44.70 -44.26
N ARG A 3 22.45 -44.20 -45.50
CA ARG A 3 22.06 -42.81 -45.77
C ARG A 3 20.64 -42.46 -45.30
N ILE A 4 19.70 -43.40 -45.46
CA ILE A 4 18.29 -43.19 -45.09
C ILE A 4 18.15 -43.09 -43.56
N GLU A 5 18.74 -44.02 -42.81
CA GLU A 5 18.73 -44.01 -41.33
C GLU A 5 19.43 -42.76 -40.76
N PHE A 6 20.48 -42.28 -41.42
CA PHE A 6 21.18 -41.05 -41.03
C PHE A 6 20.32 -39.80 -41.27
N GLU A 7 19.67 -39.70 -42.44
CA GLU A 7 18.74 -38.61 -42.78
C GLU A 7 17.58 -38.55 -41.77
N GLU A 8 16.98 -39.71 -41.45
CA GLU A 8 15.92 -39.82 -40.45
C GLU A 8 16.39 -39.36 -39.06
N THR A 9 17.62 -39.70 -38.67
CA THR A 9 18.19 -39.28 -37.38
C THR A 9 18.43 -37.78 -37.33
N ILE A 10 18.89 -37.17 -38.42
CA ILE A 10 19.04 -35.71 -38.53
C ILE A 10 17.67 -35.04 -38.43
N GLN A 11 16.67 -35.52 -39.17
CA GLN A 11 15.31 -34.99 -39.15
C GLN A 11 14.68 -35.09 -37.76
N ALA A 12 14.89 -36.21 -37.06
CA ALA A 12 14.42 -36.41 -35.69
C ALA A 12 15.12 -35.45 -34.70
N ARG A 13 16.40 -35.13 -34.91
CA ARG A 13 17.13 -34.16 -34.08
C ARG A 13 16.63 -32.74 -34.33
N ASP A 14 16.46 -32.38 -35.59
CA ASP A 14 16.06 -31.04 -35.99
C ASP A 14 14.62 -30.73 -35.60
N SER A 15 13.72 -31.72 -35.71
CA SER A 15 12.34 -31.60 -35.19
C SER A 15 12.31 -31.43 -33.66
N LYS A 16 13.12 -32.16 -32.90
CA LYS A 16 13.26 -31.97 -31.44
C LYS A 16 13.81 -30.58 -31.10
N SER A 17 14.80 -30.10 -31.85
CA SER A 17 15.39 -28.77 -31.67
C SER A 17 14.38 -27.65 -31.96
N LYS A 18 13.59 -27.80 -33.03
CA LYS A 18 12.50 -26.89 -33.38
C LYS A 18 11.42 -26.88 -32.31
N ALA A 19 10.95 -28.05 -31.88
CA ALA A 19 9.93 -28.18 -30.83
C ALA A 19 10.38 -27.53 -29.51
N ARG A 20 11.66 -27.68 -29.13
CA ARG A 20 12.22 -27.01 -27.94
C ARG A 20 12.17 -25.48 -28.09
N ARG A 21 12.59 -24.94 -29.24
CA ARG A 21 12.52 -23.50 -29.51
C ARG A 21 11.08 -22.98 -29.48
N ASP A 22 10.16 -23.70 -30.12
CA ASP A 22 8.75 -23.32 -30.18
C ASP A 22 8.12 -23.33 -28.77
N ASN A 23 8.45 -24.32 -27.94
CA ASN A 23 8.01 -24.36 -26.54
C ASN A 23 8.57 -23.18 -25.72
N THR A 24 9.86 -22.86 -25.86
CA THR A 24 10.45 -21.69 -25.17
C THR A 24 9.80 -20.39 -25.61
N LEU A 25 9.51 -20.23 -26.91
CA LEU A 25 8.81 -19.05 -27.42
C LEU A 25 7.38 -18.97 -26.89
N LYS A 26 6.68 -20.10 -26.82
CA LYS A 26 5.32 -20.17 -26.29
C LYS A 26 5.29 -19.82 -24.79
N GLU A 27 6.18 -20.41 -24.01
CA GLU A 27 6.31 -20.13 -22.57
C GLU A 27 6.69 -18.65 -22.32
N ALA A 28 7.59 -18.10 -23.13
CA ALA A 28 7.93 -16.67 -23.06
C ALA A 28 6.72 -15.78 -23.35
N LYS A 29 5.88 -16.13 -24.34
CA LYS A 29 4.64 -15.40 -24.63
C LYS A 29 3.62 -15.51 -23.50
N GLU A 30 3.37 -16.72 -23.00
CA GLU A 30 2.44 -16.95 -21.89
C GLU A 30 2.88 -16.24 -20.61
N SER A 31 4.18 -16.22 -20.31
CA SER A 31 4.70 -15.50 -19.14
C SER A 31 4.50 -13.98 -19.26
N LEU A 32 4.61 -13.43 -20.47
CA LEU A 32 4.31 -12.02 -20.73
C LEU A 32 2.82 -11.72 -20.53
N GLU A 33 1.94 -12.56 -21.06
CA GLU A 33 0.49 -12.43 -20.88
C GLU A 33 0.11 -12.49 -19.39
N ARG A 34 0.65 -13.47 -18.66
CA ARG A 34 0.45 -13.59 -17.20
C ARG A 34 0.94 -12.35 -16.46
N PHE A 35 2.13 -11.85 -16.80
CA PHE A 35 2.68 -10.64 -16.19
C PHE A 35 1.77 -9.43 -16.41
N TYR A 36 1.27 -9.22 -17.63
CA TYR A 36 0.37 -8.10 -17.91
C TYR A 36 -1.00 -8.26 -17.25
N ALA A 37 -1.55 -9.47 -17.20
CA ALA A 37 -2.79 -9.73 -16.48
C ALA A 37 -2.64 -9.40 -14.98
N GLU A 38 -1.60 -9.93 -14.34
CA GLU A 38 -1.32 -9.67 -12.92
C GLU A 38 -1.01 -8.20 -12.63
N TYR A 39 -0.27 -7.53 -13.53
CA TYR A 39 0.02 -6.11 -13.40
C TYR A 39 -1.24 -5.26 -13.50
N ASN A 40 -2.10 -5.55 -14.47
CA ASN A 40 -3.36 -4.84 -14.66
C ASN A 40 -4.29 -5.07 -13.46
N ASP A 41 -4.46 -6.31 -13.01
CA ASP A 41 -5.22 -6.63 -11.79
C ASP A 41 -4.69 -5.85 -10.57
N LYS A 42 -3.36 -5.77 -10.41
CA LYS A 42 -2.75 -5.02 -9.32
C LYS A 42 -2.96 -3.52 -9.46
N LYS A 43 -2.88 -2.98 -10.68
CA LYS A 43 -3.17 -1.57 -10.97
C LYS A 43 -4.62 -1.25 -10.69
N GLU A 44 -5.55 -2.07 -11.15
CA GLU A 44 -6.98 -1.91 -10.92
C GLU A 44 -7.32 -2.03 -9.44
N LYS A 45 -6.78 -3.02 -8.72
CA LYS A 45 -6.97 -3.13 -7.26
C LYS A 45 -6.45 -1.90 -6.52
N ASN A 46 -5.30 -1.36 -6.91
CA ASN A 46 -4.77 -0.14 -6.29
C ASN A 46 -5.61 1.09 -6.63
N LEU A 47 -6.07 1.21 -7.87
CA LEU A 47 -6.95 2.30 -8.29
C LEU A 47 -8.29 2.21 -7.59
N ALA A 48 -8.89 1.02 -7.50
CA ALA A 48 -10.12 0.78 -6.76
C ALA A 48 -9.95 1.08 -5.28
N ARG A 49 -8.81 0.68 -4.68
CA ARG A 49 -8.47 1.03 -3.30
C ARG A 49 -8.38 2.54 -3.12
N ASN A 50 -7.65 3.24 -3.99
CA ASN A 50 -7.52 4.69 -3.92
C ASN A 50 -8.86 5.39 -4.15
N LYS A 51 -9.65 4.95 -5.13
CA LYS A 51 -11.01 5.45 -5.39
C LYS A 51 -11.94 5.23 -4.21
N SER A 52 -11.83 4.09 -3.51
CA SER A 52 -12.59 3.85 -2.27
C SER A 52 -12.12 4.73 -1.12
N LEU A 53 -10.82 5.02 -1.03
CA LEU A 53 -10.27 5.95 -0.05
C LEU A 53 -10.73 7.39 -0.34
N GLU A 54 -10.79 7.79 -1.60
CA GLU A 54 -11.32 9.09 -2.03
C GLU A 54 -12.82 9.20 -1.73
N LYS A 55 -13.62 8.17 -2.05
CA LYS A 55 -15.05 8.13 -1.70
C LYS A 55 -15.27 8.21 -0.19
N ASN A 56 -14.45 7.54 0.61
CA ASN A 56 -14.52 7.62 2.08
C ASN A 56 -13.95 8.94 2.64
N ALA A 57 -13.12 9.66 1.86
CA ALA A 57 -12.58 10.96 2.23
C ALA A 57 -13.51 12.11 1.80
N GLU A 58 -14.49 11.84 0.93
CA GLU A 58 -15.57 12.75 0.60
C GLU A 58 -16.43 12.94 1.86
N PRO A 59 -16.49 14.17 2.42
CA PRO A 59 -17.13 14.40 3.69
C PRO A 59 -18.63 14.55 3.50
N GLU A 60 -19.37 13.49 3.83
CA GLU A 60 -20.84 13.43 3.86
C GLU A 60 -21.47 14.35 4.94
N SER A 61 -20.67 14.96 5.82
CA SER A 61 -21.18 15.82 6.89
C SER A 61 -21.13 17.31 6.54
N THR A 62 -22.29 17.96 6.64
CA THR A 62 -22.49 19.40 6.48
C THR A 62 -21.83 20.23 7.59
N ASN A 63 -21.55 19.63 8.76
CA ASN A 63 -20.96 20.32 9.90
C ASN A 63 -19.42 20.29 9.87
N VAL A 64 -18.82 21.47 9.72
CA VAL A 64 -17.36 21.68 9.67
C VAL A 64 -16.64 21.13 10.92
N TRP A 65 -17.26 21.19 12.10
CA TRP A 65 -16.66 20.69 13.34
C TRP A 65 -16.58 19.17 13.41
N GLU A 66 -17.54 18.46 12.81
CA GLU A 66 -17.51 17.00 12.73
C GLU A 66 -16.36 16.51 11.83
N ARG A 67 -16.12 17.21 10.71
CA ARG A 67 -14.98 16.94 9.80
C ARG A 67 -13.63 17.13 10.49
N ILE A 68 -13.51 18.16 11.33
CA ILE A 68 -12.26 18.47 12.06
C ILE A 68 -11.96 17.39 13.11
N VAL A 69 -12.97 16.96 13.89
CA VAL A 69 -12.81 15.90 14.91
C VAL A 69 -12.37 14.59 14.26
N GLN A 70 -13.05 14.17 13.18
CA GLN A 70 -12.70 12.95 12.44
C GLN A 70 -11.25 12.99 11.91
N ASN A 71 -10.84 14.11 11.31
CA ASN A 71 -9.48 14.28 10.78
C ASN A 71 -8.40 14.26 11.87
N ILE A 72 -8.69 14.76 13.07
CA ILE A 72 -7.74 14.73 14.20
C ILE A 72 -7.60 13.31 14.76
N ASP A 73 -8.71 12.59 14.89
CA ASP A 73 -8.68 11.21 15.38
C ASP A 73 -7.97 10.27 14.40
N VAL A 74 -8.20 10.42 13.08
CA VAL A 74 -7.47 9.71 12.02
C VAL A 74 -5.95 9.99 12.11
N LYS A 75 -5.54 11.25 12.24
CA LYS A 75 -4.12 11.63 12.38
C LYS A 75 -3.47 11.09 13.66
N THR A 76 -4.22 10.95 14.76
CA THR A 76 -3.70 10.28 15.96
C THR A 76 -3.60 8.76 15.80
N SER A 77 -4.50 8.14 15.03
CA SER A 77 -4.49 6.69 14.79
C SER A 77 -3.34 6.25 13.86
N THR A 78 -3.04 7.02 12.81
CA THR A 78 -1.92 6.74 11.88
C THR A 78 -0.54 6.89 12.54
N ALA A 79 -0.38 7.82 13.50
CA ALA A 79 0.84 7.96 14.28
C ALA A 79 1.13 6.73 15.17
N ALA A 80 0.09 6.06 15.69
CA ALA A 80 0.22 4.83 16.46
C ALA A 80 0.61 3.62 15.59
N LEU A 81 0.21 3.61 14.32
CA LEU A 81 0.60 2.58 13.34
C LEU A 81 2.07 2.72 12.91
N SER A 82 2.55 3.95 12.67
CA SER A 82 3.98 4.21 12.40
C SER A 82 4.91 3.72 13.53
N SER A 83 4.44 3.78 14.78
CA SER A 83 5.17 3.28 15.94
C SER A 83 5.28 1.75 15.98
N ARG A 84 4.29 1.02 15.44
CA ARG A 84 4.34 -0.45 15.29
C ARG A 84 5.29 -0.88 14.17
N ASP A 85 5.26 -0.18 13.04
CA ASP A 85 6.18 -0.42 11.92
C ASP A 85 7.65 -0.19 12.30
N GLN A 86 7.91 0.84 13.12
CA GLN A 86 9.25 1.10 13.65
C GLN A 86 9.74 -0.07 14.53
N LYS A 87 8.87 -0.63 15.37
CA LYS A 87 9.18 -1.75 16.26
C LYS A 87 9.37 -3.08 15.53
N LEU A 88 8.77 -3.23 14.34
CA LEU A 88 8.94 -4.38 13.47
C LEU A 88 10.28 -4.31 12.71
N LYS A 89 10.66 -3.11 12.24
CA LYS A 89 12.00 -2.87 11.65
C LYS A 89 13.14 -3.13 12.63
N ASP A 90 12.97 -2.72 13.89
CA ASP A 90 13.95 -2.90 14.97
C ASP A 90 14.11 -4.37 15.39
N LYS A 91 13.10 -5.22 15.13
CA LYS A 91 13.17 -6.68 15.36
C LYS A 91 13.80 -7.46 14.21
N LEU A 92 13.69 -6.95 12.98
CA LEU A 92 14.24 -7.58 11.78
C LEU A 92 15.71 -7.22 11.55
N GLN A 93 16.19 -6.09 12.10
CA GLN A 93 17.60 -5.74 12.12
C GLN A 93 18.23 -6.29 13.40
N GLY A 94 19.02 -7.34 13.26
CA GLY A 94 19.78 -7.95 14.36
C GLY A 94 20.61 -6.91 15.12
N LYS A 95 20.60 -7.02 16.44
CA LYS A 95 21.35 -6.17 17.38
C LYS A 95 22.84 -6.08 17.03
N GLU A 96 23.30 -4.86 16.75
CA GLU A 96 24.63 -4.41 17.17
C GLU A 96 24.47 -3.25 18.16
N LYS A 97 24.93 -3.46 19.39
CA LYS A 97 25.03 -2.41 20.40
C LYS A 97 26.18 -1.48 20.00
N LYS A 98 25.87 -0.25 19.60
CA LYS A 98 26.76 0.89 19.80
C LYS A 98 26.08 1.91 20.70
N THR A 99 26.66 2.06 21.88
CA THR A 99 26.47 3.16 22.81
C THR A 99 27.03 4.41 22.18
N ASP A 100 26.16 5.34 21.76
CA ASP A 100 26.54 6.73 21.56
C ASP A 100 25.34 7.63 21.86
N GLU A 101 25.63 8.69 22.60
CA GLU A 101 24.71 9.61 23.26
C GLU A 101 23.69 10.24 22.28
N LYS A 102 22.41 9.90 22.46
CA LYS A 102 21.31 10.57 21.76
C LYS A 102 20.70 11.63 22.67
N LYS A 103 21.05 12.89 22.42
CA LYS A 103 20.36 14.09 22.91
C LYS A 103 18.85 13.87 22.78
N LYS A 104 18.14 13.82 23.93
CA LYS A 104 16.68 13.89 23.98
C LYS A 104 16.26 15.23 23.39
N ALA A 105 15.71 15.20 22.17
CA ALA A 105 14.89 16.29 21.68
C ALA A 105 13.73 16.52 22.68
N PRO A 106 13.36 17.78 23.01
CA PRO A 106 12.29 18.05 23.94
C PRO A 106 10.99 17.47 23.37
N ALA A 107 10.41 16.52 24.10
CA ALA A 107 9.07 16.01 23.81
C ALA A 107 8.08 17.18 23.90
N THR A 108 7.57 17.61 22.76
CA THR A 108 6.48 18.58 22.67
C THR A 108 5.19 17.93 23.21
N LYS A 109 5.04 18.07 24.53
CA LYS A 109 3.83 18.06 25.36
C LYS A 109 2.55 17.48 24.71
N GLY A 110 2.20 16.25 25.09
CA GLY A 110 0.89 15.63 24.84
C GLY A 110 -0.31 16.24 25.60
N LYS A 111 -0.14 17.34 26.36
CA LYS A 111 -1.19 17.90 27.22
C LYS A 111 -2.21 18.81 26.49
N ASP A 112 -1.80 19.48 25.41
CA ASP A 112 -2.69 20.43 24.71
C ASP A 112 -3.60 19.78 23.67
N ARG A 113 -3.24 18.58 23.18
CA ARG A 113 -4.05 17.87 22.20
C ARG A 113 -5.33 17.30 22.80
N GLU A 114 -5.30 16.80 24.03
CA GLU A 114 -6.48 16.29 24.72
C GLU A 114 -7.48 17.40 25.04
N ARG A 115 -7.02 18.56 25.52
CA ARG A 115 -7.87 19.73 25.77
C ARG A 115 -8.50 20.26 24.48
N MET A 116 -7.72 20.31 23.39
CA MET A 116 -8.21 20.68 22.06
C MET A 116 -9.27 19.69 21.55
N LYS A 117 -9.06 18.38 21.75
CA LYS A 117 -10.08 17.36 21.40
C LYS A 117 -11.38 17.57 22.16
N GLN A 118 -11.32 17.84 23.46
CA GLN A 118 -12.52 18.11 24.28
C GLN A 118 -13.28 19.35 23.80
N LEU A 119 -12.57 20.44 23.47
CA LEU A 119 -13.17 21.66 22.92
C LEU A 119 -13.83 21.43 21.55
N LEU A 120 -13.22 20.61 20.70
CA LEU A 120 -13.81 20.28 19.39
C LEU A 120 -15.03 19.36 19.51
N ILE A 121 -15.04 18.46 20.49
CA ILE A 121 -16.21 17.63 20.81
C ILE A 121 -17.37 18.48 21.38
N SER A 122 -17.08 19.52 22.17
CA SER A 122 -18.12 20.45 22.64
C SER A 122 -18.67 21.30 21.50
N LEU A 123 -17.81 21.82 20.61
CA LEU A 123 -18.23 22.59 19.43
C LEU A 123 -19.03 21.76 18.43
N LYS A 124 -18.77 20.45 18.34
CA LYS A 124 -19.60 19.52 17.56
C LYS A 124 -21.06 19.47 18.05
N LYS A 125 -21.31 19.62 19.36
CA LYS A 125 -22.64 19.49 19.98
C LYS A 125 -23.37 20.83 20.15
N ASP A 126 -22.68 21.95 19.96
CA ASP A 126 -23.21 23.30 20.20
C ASP A 126 -23.94 23.84 18.95
N PRO A 127 -25.26 24.13 19.02
CA PRO A 127 -26.01 24.69 17.90
C PRO A 127 -25.63 26.13 17.55
N LYS A 128 -24.89 26.85 18.41
CA LYS A 128 -24.41 28.22 18.16
C LYS A 128 -22.96 28.26 17.65
N ALA A 129 -22.33 27.10 17.44
CA ALA A 129 -20.95 27.06 16.97
C ALA A 129 -20.82 27.67 15.55
N PRO A 130 -19.76 28.47 15.30
CA PRO A 130 -19.57 29.13 14.01
C PRO A 130 -19.37 28.07 12.92
N GLY A 131 -20.12 28.16 11.82
CA GLY A 131 -20.13 27.16 10.74
C GLY A 131 -21.21 26.07 10.86
N VAL A 132 -22.02 26.09 11.92
CA VAL A 132 -23.27 25.27 12.05
C VAL A 132 -24.48 26.05 11.49
N THR A 133 -24.25 27.05 10.63
CA THR A 133 -25.32 27.91 10.09
C THR A 133 -26.43 27.06 9.48
N SER A 134 -27.61 27.14 10.10
CA SER A 134 -28.87 26.62 9.60
C SER A 134 -29.13 27.20 8.22
N ILE A 135 -28.80 26.42 7.19
CA ILE A 135 -29.45 26.50 5.88
C ILE A 135 -30.39 25.32 5.83
#